data_AF-A0A397V1P3-F1
#
_entry.id   AF-A0A397V1P3-F1
#
_cell.length_a   1.000
_cell.length_b   1.000
_cell.length_c   1.000
_cell.angle_alpha   90.00
_cell.angle_beta   90.00
_cell.angle_gamma   90.00
#
_symmetry.space_group_name_H-M   'P 1'
#
loop_
_entity.id
_entity.type
_entity.pdbx_description
1 polymer ?
#
loop_
_entity_poly.entity_id
_entity_poly.type
_entity_poly.pdbx_seq_one_letter_code
_entity_poly.pdbx_strand_id
1 'polypeptide(L)'
;MKMASKTIKYLLFLSLLGFASGARSIIAGFPITFRNEKNCTVGFIGNNEDINGFITSALCCARDNCNILNGEESDEVYEVIGNDGSNDLNLIGAAYDIKFELGYIFVTSILEAWNNIPYTKGVIPEVLYPVTSYLTLNFKGDEVCAYGAKSGFFCGTLDEINASISILNPLTDKLDVLNVNKVHLGLRGFGSFEDMGGPVYKRIDHNGNMTAQALGIITNFFTDDRTGRHYFYYTPIENILSEGTIKLTTYSGPI
;
A
#
# COMPACT_ATOMS: atom_id res chain seq x y z
N MET A 1 -30.00 7.88 31.32
CA MET A 1 -29.90 8.23 29.88
C MET A 1 -28.83 9.30 29.70
N LYS A 2 -27.63 8.94 29.27
CA LYS A 2 -26.61 9.86 28.74
C LYS A 2 -25.63 9.04 27.88
N MET A 3 -26.02 8.82 26.63
CA MET A 3 -25.13 8.40 25.55
C MET A 3 -25.57 9.15 24.31
N ALA A 4 -24.95 10.29 24.07
CA ALA A 4 -24.94 10.96 22.78
C ALA A 4 -23.76 11.94 22.78
N SER A 5 -23.08 12.06 21.64
CA SER A 5 -21.96 12.97 21.38
C SER A 5 -20.55 12.41 21.60
N LYS A 6 -20.17 11.40 20.80
CA LYS A 6 -18.77 11.22 20.36
C LYS A 6 -18.63 11.01 18.84
N THR A 7 -19.71 10.74 18.11
CA THR A 7 -19.68 10.35 16.69
C THR A 7 -19.63 11.51 15.69
N ILE A 8 -19.75 12.77 16.13
CA ILE A 8 -19.93 13.93 15.20
C ILE A 8 -18.61 14.64 14.83
N LYS A 9 -17.46 14.27 15.42
CA LYS A 9 -16.17 14.94 15.09
C LYS A 9 -15.49 14.46 13.81
N TYR A 10 -15.78 13.24 13.33
CA TYR A 10 -15.10 12.69 12.16
C TYR A 10 -15.65 13.18 10.81
N LEU A 11 -16.94 13.56 10.75
CA LEU A 11 -17.54 14.03 9.50
C LEU A 11 -17.10 15.44 9.09
N LEU A 12 -16.60 16.25 10.04
CA LEU A 12 -16.30 17.66 9.81
C LEU A 12 -14.87 17.96 9.37
N PHE A 13 -13.92 17.02 9.51
CA PHE A 13 -12.55 17.22 9.04
C PHE A 13 -12.40 16.96 7.53
N LEU A 14 -13.22 16.07 6.96
CA LEU A 14 -13.31 15.89 5.50
C LEU A 14 -13.94 17.10 4.79
N SER A 15 -14.80 17.87 5.47
CA SER A 15 -15.35 19.12 4.90
C SER A 15 -14.41 20.33 4.99
N LEU A 16 -13.33 20.25 5.77
CA LEU A 16 -12.32 21.31 5.93
C LEU A 16 -11.08 21.12 5.06
N LEU A 17 -10.91 19.95 4.44
CA LEU A 17 -10.28 19.85 3.12
C LEU A 17 -11.25 20.45 2.10
N GLY A 18 -11.37 21.77 2.12
CA GLY A 18 -12.12 22.52 1.13
C GLY A 18 -11.54 22.20 -0.25
N PHE A 19 -12.18 21.28 -0.95
CA PHE A 19 -12.07 21.04 -2.37
C PHE A 19 -12.54 22.30 -3.12
N ALA A 20 -11.69 23.32 -3.11
CA ALA A 20 -11.71 24.31 -4.16
C ALA A 20 -11.03 23.67 -5.38
N SER A 21 -11.86 23.25 -6.35
CA SER A 21 -11.51 22.70 -7.67
C SER A 21 -10.86 21.31 -7.71
N GLY A 22 -11.54 20.33 -8.33
CA GLY A 22 -10.98 19.25 -9.17
C GLY A 22 -9.78 18.38 -8.73
N ALA A 23 -9.18 18.60 -7.56
CA ALA A 23 -7.92 17.98 -7.18
C ALA A 23 -8.14 16.54 -6.73
N ARG A 24 -7.57 15.58 -7.46
CA ARG A 24 -7.60 14.17 -7.10
C ARG A 24 -6.61 13.89 -5.97
N SER A 25 -6.89 12.88 -5.16
CA SER A 25 -6.09 12.55 -3.98
C SER A 25 -5.73 11.08 -3.98
N ILE A 26 -4.48 10.78 -3.66
CA ILE A 26 -3.98 9.41 -3.52
C ILE A 26 -3.59 9.16 -2.07
N ILE A 27 -3.96 7.97 -1.60
CA ILE A 27 -3.74 7.49 -0.24
C ILE A 27 -3.28 6.03 -0.29
N ALA A 28 -2.72 5.54 0.81
CA ALA A 28 -2.45 4.12 0.98
C ALA A 28 -3.76 3.30 0.93
N GLY A 29 -3.78 2.23 0.15
CA GLY A 29 -4.97 1.43 -0.14
C GLY A 29 -5.75 1.85 -1.40
N PHE A 30 -5.27 2.85 -2.15
CA PHE A 30 -5.90 3.30 -3.38
C PHE A 30 -5.64 2.32 -4.54
N PRO A 31 -6.65 1.98 -5.37
CA PRO A 31 -6.47 1.09 -6.52
C PRO A 31 -5.76 1.79 -7.67
N ILE A 32 -4.77 1.12 -8.26
CA ILE A 32 -3.98 1.62 -9.40
C ILE A 32 -3.86 0.54 -10.46
N THR A 33 -3.54 0.95 -11.68
CA THR A 33 -3.23 0.03 -12.78
C THR A 33 -2.02 0.52 -13.56
N PHE A 34 -1.21 -0.42 -14.03
CA PHE A 34 -0.12 -0.16 -14.97
C PHE A 34 -0.65 -0.36 -16.40
N ARG A 35 -0.07 0.32 -17.39
CA ARG A 35 -0.55 0.40 -18.79
C ARG A 35 -1.02 -0.91 -19.45
N ASN A 36 -0.52 -2.08 -19.03
CA ASN A 36 -1.02 -3.39 -19.50
C ASN A 36 -1.84 -4.15 -18.42
N GLU A 37 -2.74 -3.42 -17.76
CA GLU A 37 -3.86 -3.90 -16.91
C GLU A 37 -3.50 -4.72 -15.65
N LYS A 38 -2.27 -4.62 -15.15
CA LYS A 38 -1.96 -5.14 -13.81
C LYS A 38 -2.49 -4.18 -12.75
N ASN A 39 -3.67 -4.49 -12.25
CA ASN A 39 -4.27 -3.80 -11.13
C ASN A 39 -3.53 -4.15 -9.83
N CYS A 40 -3.29 -3.13 -9.02
CA CYS A 40 -2.57 -3.21 -7.75
C CYS A 40 -3.13 -2.20 -6.75
N THR A 41 -2.55 -2.21 -5.55
CA THR A 41 -2.90 -1.28 -4.48
C THR A 41 -1.70 -0.40 -4.13
N VAL A 42 -1.93 0.89 -3.90
CA VAL A 42 -0.94 1.82 -3.37
C VAL A 42 -0.56 1.41 -1.96
N GLY A 43 0.73 1.26 -1.68
CA GLY A 43 1.27 0.91 -0.38
C GLY A 43 1.34 2.10 0.55
N PHE A 44 2.34 2.98 0.39
CA PHE A 44 2.46 4.18 1.19
C PHE A 44 2.94 5.37 0.39
N ILE A 45 2.51 6.56 0.80
CA ILE A 45 2.99 7.82 0.24
C ILE A 45 4.44 8.05 0.68
N GLY A 46 5.29 8.47 -0.26
CA GLY A 46 6.68 8.78 0.03
C GLY A 46 7.23 9.87 -0.89
N ASN A 47 8.51 10.15 -0.67
CA ASN A 47 9.30 11.08 -1.46
C ASN A 47 10.65 10.42 -1.79
N ASN A 48 11.07 10.47 -3.04
CA ASN A 48 12.38 10.00 -3.50
C ASN A 48 13.15 11.19 -4.07
N GLU A 49 14.21 11.65 -3.40
CA GLU A 49 15.03 12.80 -3.86
C GLU A 49 14.19 14.03 -4.29
N ASP A 50 13.26 14.47 -3.42
CA ASP A 50 12.32 15.59 -3.66
C ASP A 50 11.18 15.31 -4.65
N ILE A 51 11.12 14.10 -5.23
CA ILE A 51 10.01 13.65 -6.07
C ILE A 51 8.93 13.00 -5.21
N ASN A 52 7.75 13.60 -5.18
CA ASN A 52 6.59 13.04 -4.51
C ASN A 52 6.01 11.86 -5.28
N GLY A 53 5.54 10.87 -4.53
CA GLY A 53 4.98 9.67 -5.11
C GLY A 53 4.49 8.69 -4.06
N PHE A 54 4.50 7.42 -4.44
CA PHE A 54 4.11 6.34 -3.55
C PHE A 54 4.86 5.06 -3.85
N ILE A 55 4.92 4.19 -2.85
CA ILE A 55 5.51 2.87 -2.89
C ILE A 55 4.40 1.86 -3.15
N THR A 56 4.65 0.89 -4.02
CA THR A 56 3.82 -0.32 -4.19
C THR A 56 4.72 -1.54 -4.47
N SER A 57 4.14 -2.71 -4.71
CA SER A 57 4.88 -3.96 -4.89
C SER A 57 5.60 -4.00 -6.24
N ALA A 58 6.84 -4.46 -6.27
CA ALA A 58 7.58 -4.71 -7.51
C ALA A 58 6.92 -5.78 -8.41
N LEU A 59 5.93 -6.54 -7.91
CA LEU A 59 5.18 -7.50 -8.73
C LEU A 59 4.10 -6.85 -9.59
N CYS A 60 3.63 -5.66 -9.20
CA CYS A 60 2.69 -4.86 -9.99
C CYS A 60 3.23 -4.52 -11.38
N CYS A 61 4.55 -4.52 -11.45
CA CYS A 61 5.38 -4.26 -12.59
C CYS A 61 5.65 -5.58 -13.36
N ALA A 62 5.54 -5.59 -14.69
CA ALA A 62 5.80 -6.76 -15.55
C ALA A 62 6.98 -6.50 -16.49
N ARG A 63 7.57 -7.54 -17.08
CA ARG A 63 8.70 -7.45 -18.03
C ARG A 63 8.48 -6.43 -19.15
N ASP A 64 7.25 -6.35 -19.63
CA ASP A 64 6.86 -5.51 -20.76
C ASP A 64 6.20 -4.18 -20.30
N ASN A 65 6.15 -3.92 -18.98
CA ASN A 65 5.42 -2.81 -18.36
C ASN A 65 6.25 -2.05 -17.32
N CYS A 66 7.58 -2.22 -17.31
CA CYS A 66 8.48 -1.46 -16.45
C CYS A 66 9.88 -1.38 -17.04
N ASN A 67 10.02 -0.66 -18.15
CA ASN A 67 11.34 -0.41 -18.71
C ASN A 67 12.00 0.80 -18.03
N ILE A 68 12.45 0.65 -16.78
CA ILE A 68 13.29 1.69 -16.14
C ILE A 68 14.76 1.59 -16.61
N LEU A 69 15.10 0.56 -17.38
CA LEU A 69 16.47 0.35 -17.87
C LEU A 69 16.77 1.28 -19.04
N ASN A 70 17.73 2.18 -18.85
CA ASN A 70 18.41 2.99 -19.88
C ASN A 70 17.71 4.26 -20.39
N GLY A 71 16.90 4.93 -19.57
CA GLY A 71 16.36 6.25 -19.92
C GLY A 71 15.30 6.23 -21.04
N GLU A 72 14.76 5.05 -21.34
CA GLU A 72 13.56 4.87 -22.15
C GLU A 72 12.33 4.73 -21.22
N GLU A 73 11.14 4.93 -21.79
CA GLU A 73 9.87 5.31 -21.15
C GLU A 73 9.57 4.62 -19.80
N SER A 74 9.44 5.42 -18.73
CA SER A 74 8.85 4.99 -17.47
C SER A 74 7.37 4.67 -17.68
N ASP A 75 6.93 3.48 -17.29
CA ASP A 75 5.54 3.08 -17.47
C ASP A 75 4.56 3.94 -16.67
N GLU A 76 3.54 4.40 -17.39
CA GLU A 76 2.44 5.20 -16.87
C GLU A 76 1.57 4.37 -15.93
N VAL A 77 1.24 4.97 -14.79
CA VAL A 77 0.38 4.41 -13.75
C VAL A 77 -0.89 5.24 -13.68
N TYR A 78 -2.03 4.56 -13.69
CA TYR A 78 -3.35 5.17 -13.79
C TYR A 78 -4.25 4.79 -12.61
N GLU A 79 -5.28 5.58 -12.40
CA GLU A 79 -6.41 5.24 -11.53
C GLU A 79 -7.26 4.12 -12.15
N VAL A 80 -7.71 3.19 -11.32
CA VAL A 80 -8.75 2.23 -11.72
C VAL A 80 -10.12 2.91 -11.57
N ILE A 81 -10.68 3.39 -12.68
CA ILE A 81 -12.08 3.88 -12.72
C ILE A 81 -13.01 2.67 -12.88
N GLY A 82 -14.13 2.68 -12.16
CA GLY A 82 -15.08 1.55 -12.14
C GLY A 82 -15.55 1.13 -13.54
N ASN A 83 -15.96 -0.14 -13.66
CA ASN A 83 -16.40 -0.90 -14.86
C ASN A 83 -17.54 -0.28 -15.71
N ASP A 84 -17.50 1.00 -16.05
CA ASP A 84 -18.46 1.61 -16.98
C ASP A 84 -18.07 1.39 -18.46
N GLY A 85 -16.95 0.69 -18.72
CA GLY A 85 -16.47 0.39 -20.06
C GLY A 85 -15.91 1.61 -20.78
N SER A 86 -15.69 2.73 -20.08
CA SER A 86 -14.90 3.85 -20.59
C SER A 86 -13.42 3.52 -20.50
N ASN A 87 -12.68 3.79 -21.57
CA ASN A 87 -11.21 3.68 -21.61
C ASN A 87 -10.53 4.94 -21.02
N ASP A 88 -11.27 5.76 -20.27
CA ASP A 88 -10.74 6.98 -19.70
C ASP A 88 -9.87 6.64 -18.49
N LEU A 89 -8.60 6.33 -18.74
CA LEU A 89 -7.61 6.13 -17.69
C LEU A 89 -7.06 7.49 -17.24
N ASN A 90 -7.20 7.80 -15.96
CA ASN A 90 -6.59 8.99 -15.38
C ASN A 90 -5.15 8.71 -15.01
N LEU A 91 -4.22 9.38 -15.69
CA LEU A 91 -2.80 9.29 -15.34
C LEU A 91 -2.60 9.78 -13.89
N ILE A 92 -1.79 9.04 -13.14
CA ILE A 92 -1.34 9.42 -11.79
C ILE A 92 0.13 9.84 -11.86
N GLY A 93 0.93 9.04 -12.55
CA GLY A 93 2.34 9.32 -12.79
C GLY A 93 3.01 8.15 -13.46
N ALA A 94 4.27 7.90 -13.14
CA ALA A 94 5.03 6.84 -13.78
C ALA A 94 6.02 6.15 -12.84
N ALA A 95 6.32 4.89 -13.14
CA ALA A 95 7.32 4.09 -12.47
C ALA A 95 8.70 4.78 -12.48
N TYR A 96 9.29 5.04 -11.32
CA TYR A 96 10.50 5.88 -11.21
C TYR A 96 11.72 5.10 -10.73
N ASP A 97 11.54 4.24 -9.73
CA ASP A 97 12.59 3.40 -9.16
C ASP A 97 12.02 2.03 -8.83
N ILE A 98 12.77 0.97 -9.15
CA ILE A 98 12.38 -0.42 -8.86
C ILE A 98 13.56 -1.13 -8.23
N LYS A 99 13.32 -1.76 -7.09
CA LYS A 99 14.26 -2.66 -6.42
C LYS A 99 13.56 -3.97 -6.16
N PHE A 100 13.73 -4.93 -7.06
CA PHE A 100 13.04 -6.20 -6.96
C PHE A 100 13.52 -7.01 -5.74
N GLU A 101 14.82 -6.94 -5.45
CA GLU A 101 15.46 -7.53 -4.27
C GLU A 101 14.91 -7.00 -2.94
N LEU A 102 14.31 -5.80 -2.97
CA LEU A 102 13.57 -5.20 -1.85
C LEU A 102 12.06 -5.26 -2.07
N GLY A 103 11.58 -5.90 -3.13
CA GLY A 103 10.17 -6.14 -3.42
C GLY A 103 9.32 -4.89 -3.68
N TYR A 104 9.90 -3.73 -4.02
CA TYR A 104 9.15 -2.49 -4.22
C TYR A 104 9.39 -1.80 -5.57
N ILE A 105 8.41 -0.97 -5.93
CA ILE A 105 8.50 0.06 -6.96
C ILE A 105 8.03 1.40 -6.36
N PHE A 106 8.74 2.48 -6.67
CA PHE A 106 8.34 3.85 -6.40
C PHE A 106 7.73 4.44 -7.68
N VAL A 107 6.54 5.01 -7.55
CA VAL A 107 5.79 5.64 -8.64
C VAL A 107 5.70 7.12 -8.35
N THR A 108 6.09 7.96 -9.32
CA THR A 108 5.94 9.42 -9.21
C THR A 108 4.47 9.81 -9.22
N SER A 109 4.16 10.96 -8.62
CA SER A 109 2.85 11.61 -8.75
C SER A 109 2.99 13.02 -9.31
N ILE A 110 4.07 13.31 -10.06
CA ILE A 110 4.39 14.65 -10.58
C ILE A 110 3.71 14.93 -11.91
N LEU A 111 3.42 13.90 -12.71
CA LEU A 111 2.85 14.09 -14.05
C LEU A 111 1.45 14.72 -14.02
N GLU A 112 0.73 14.55 -12.91
CA GLU A 112 -0.63 15.05 -12.69
C GLU A 112 -0.76 15.66 -11.29
N ALA A 113 -1.62 16.66 -11.10
CA ALA A 113 -1.76 17.39 -9.83
C ALA A 113 -2.52 16.58 -8.75
N TRP A 114 -1.99 15.41 -8.38
CA TRP A 114 -2.52 14.56 -7.33
C TRP A 114 -2.03 15.02 -5.95
N ASN A 115 -2.95 15.13 -5.01
CA ASN A 115 -2.63 15.37 -3.61
C ASN A 115 -2.24 14.04 -2.95
N ASN A 116 -0.98 13.94 -2.56
CA ASN A 116 -0.45 12.82 -1.80
C ASN A 116 -0.79 13.00 -0.31
N ILE A 117 -1.79 12.27 0.18
CA ILE A 117 -2.27 12.41 1.56
C ILE A 117 -1.76 11.23 2.40
N PRO A 118 -1.01 11.46 3.51
CA PRO A 118 -0.40 10.39 4.30
C PRO A 118 -1.43 9.68 5.21
N TYR A 119 -2.42 9.05 4.60
CA TYR A 119 -3.46 8.25 5.23
C TYR A 119 -3.50 6.87 4.59
N THR A 120 -3.99 5.87 5.35
CA THR A 120 -4.26 4.53 4.87
C THR A 120 -5.73 4.17 5.04
N LYS A 121 -6.28 3.42 4.08
CA LYS A 121 -7.60 2.80 4.22
C LYS A 121 -7.62 1.74 5.34
N GLY A 122 -8.73 1.71 6.05
CA GLY A 122 -8.99 0.89 7.24
C GLY A 122 -10.26 0.05 7.16
N VAL A 123 -10.90 -0.15 8.31
CA VAL A 123 -12.12 -0.99 8.46
C VAL A 123 -13.24 -0.52 7.54
N ILE A 124 -14.09 -1.45 7.07
CA ILE A 124 -15.31 -1.16 6.29
C ILE A 124 -16.49 -0.90 7.25
N PRO A 125 -17.30 0.18 7.08
CA PRO A 125 -17.24 1.19 6.01
C PRO A 125 -15.97 2.03 6.08
N GLU A 126 -15.34 2.29 4.93
CA GLU A 126 -13.96 2.78 4.81
C GLU A 126 -13.65 3.94 5.79
N VAL A 127 -12.84 3.64 6.81
CA VAL A 127 -12.23 4.64 7.70
C VAL A 127 -10.81 4.91 7.24
N LEU A 128 -10.38 6.17 7.22
CA LEU A 128 -8.99 6.54 6.95
C LEU A 128 -8.22 6.72 8.24
N TYR A 129 -7.02 6.17 8.32
CA TYR A 129 -6.10 6.34 9.45
C TYR A 129 -4.90 7.18 9.02
N PRO A 130 -4.56 8.28 9.71
CA PRO A 130 -3.34 9.02 9.42
C PRO A 130 -2.12 8.13 9.71
N VAL A 131 -1.18 8.09 8.78
CA VAL A 131 0.08 7.37 8.92
C VAL A 131 1.06 8.29 9.63
N THR A 132 1.38 8.01 10.90
CA THR A 132 2.13 8.94 11.76
C THR A 132 3.61 8.59 11.87
N SER A 133 3.97 7.34 11.53
CA SER A 133 5.34 6.82 11.64
C SER A 133 5.44 5.47 10.91
N TYR A 134 6.63 4.87 10.93
CA TYR A 134 6.84 3.47 10.62
C TYR A 134 7.40 2.73 11.84
N LEU A 135 7.28 1.41 11.84
CA LEU A 135 7.73 0.54 12.91
C LEU A 135 8.25 -0.79 12.34
N THR A 136 9.32 -1.30 12.94
CA THR A 136 9.79 -2.67 12.71
C THR A 136 9.30 -3.57 13.84
N LEU A 137 8.60 -4.65 13.46
CA LEU A 137 8.15 -5.65 14.41
C LEU A 137 9.25 -6.69 14.62
N ASN A 138 9.61 -6.90 15.89
CA ASN A 138 10.68 -7.82 16.29
C ASN A 138 10.16 -9.08 17.01
N PHE A 139 8.85 -9.19 17.22
CA PHE A 139 8.24 -10.27 17.98
C PHE A 139 7.01 -10.84 17.28
N LYS A 140 6.91 -12.17 17.26
CA LYS A 140 5.72 -12.88 16.77
C LYS A 140 4.51 -12.60 17.67
N GLY A 141 3.30 -12.74 17.10
CA GLY A 141 2.03 -12.58 17.81
C GLY A 141 1.48 -11.16 17.82
N ASP A 142 2.26 -10.16 17.39
CA ASP A 142 1.76 -8.79 17.20
C ASP A 142 0.60 -8.75 16.19
N GLU A 143 -0.41 -7.92 16.47
CA GLU A 143 -1.48 -7.62 15.51
C GLU A 143 -0.89 -6.83 14.34
N VAL A 144 -1.16 -7.30 13.13
CA VAL A 144 -0.78 -6.66 11.87
C VAL A 144 -2.04 -6.54 11.01
N CYS A 145 -2.31 -5.33 10.53
CA CYS A 145 -3.41 -5.07 9.62
C CYS A 145 -2.91 -4.72 8.23
N ALA A 146 -3.71 -4.99 7.22
CA ALA A 146 -3.42 -4.65 5.85
C ALA A 146 -4.70 -4.31 5.08
N TYR A 147 -4.54 -3.56 4.00
CA TYR A 147 -5.64 -3.23 3.09
C TYR A 147 -5.25 -3.60 1.65
N GLY A 148 -6.13 -4.30 0.96
CA GLY A 148 -6.03 -4.57 -0.48
C GLY A 148 -7.23 -3.99 -1.21
N ALA A 149 -7.02 -3.42 -2.39
CA ALA A 149 -8.08 -2.76 -3.16
C ALA A 149 -9.27 -3.67 -3.47
N LYS A 150 -9.05 -4.98 -3.61
CA LYS A 150 -10.09 -5.94 -3.99
C LYS A 150 -10.70 -6.63 -2.79
N SER A 151 -9.87 -7.10 -1.86
CA SER A 151 -10.34 -7.88 -0.71
C SER A 151 -10.69 -7.01 0.51
N GLY A 152 -10.27 -5.74 0.51
CA GLY A 152 -10.51 -4.79 1.59
C GLY A 152 -9.55 -4.97 2.77
N PHE A 153 -10.08 -4.79 3.98
CA PHE A 153 -9.31 -4.74 5.21
C PHE A 153 -9.28 -6.07 5.96
N PHE A 154 -8.08 -6.52 6.34
CA PHE A 154 -7.87 -7.66 7.23
C PHE A 154 -6.82 -7.36 8.29
N CYS A 155 -6.99 -7.95 9.48
CA CYS A 155 -5.92 -8.04 10.47
C CYS A 155 -5.66 -9.50 10.81
N GLY A 156 -4.42 -9.78 11.19
CA GLY A 156 -3.97 -11.07 11.63
C GLY A 156 -2.83 -10.95 12.64
N THR A 157 -2.15 -12.06 12.87
CA THR A 157 -1.03 -12.15 13.81
C THR A 157 0.27 -12.41 13.07
N LEU A 158 1.32 -11.67 13.40
CA LEU A 158 2.66 -11.90 12.87
C LEU A 158 3.14 -13.31 13.26
N ASP A 159 3.30 -14.18 12.27
CA ASP A 159 3.62 -15.61 12.41
C ASP A 159 5.13 -15.85 12.24
N GLU A 160 5.76 -15.13 11.32
CA GLU A 160 7.18 -15.28 11.00
C GLU A 160 7.80 -13.94 10.61
N ILE A 161 9.06 -13.74 11.01
CA ILE A 161 9.86 -12.56 10.69
C ILE A 161 11.03 -13.03 9.83
N ASN A 162 11.33 -12.29 8.76
CA ASN A 162 12.38 -12.65 7.79
C ASN A 162 12.20 -14.06 7.19
N ALA A 163 10.96 -14.44 6.91
CA ALA A 163 10.65 -15.63 6.13
C ALA A 163 11.22 -15.47 4.72
N SER A 164 11.95 -16.47 4.23
CA SER A 164 12.45 -16.48 2.86
C SER A 164 11.40 -17.08 1.93
N ILE A 165 10.95 -16.31 0.95
CA ILE A 165 10.03 -16.79 -0.09
C ILE A 165 10.66 -16.62 -1.47
N SER A 166 10.43 -17.60 -2.34
CA SER A 166 10.82 -17.51 -3.75
C SER A 166 9.68 -16.90 -4.56
N ILE A 167 9.96 -15.80 -5.26
CA ILE A 167 9.00 -15.12 -6.13
C ILE A 167 9.61 -14.97 -7.52
N LEU A 168 8.78 -15.15 -8.56
CA LEU A 168 9.18 -14.90 -9.93
C LEU A 168 9.45 -13.41 -10.13
N ASN A 169 10.70 -13.06 -10.41
CA ASN A 169 11.09 -11.72 -10.80
C ASN A 169 10.58 -11.44 -12.22
N PRO A 170 9.65 -10.48 -12.39
CA PRO A 170 9.08 -10.18 -13.69
C PRO A 170 10.12 -9.58 -14.65
N LEU A 171 11.20 -8.98 -14.16
CA LEU A 171 12.24 -8.37 -15.00
C LEU A 171 13.20 -9.41 -15.59
N THR A 172 13.52 -10.45 -14.81
CA THR A 172 14.54 -11.44 -15.18
C THR A 172 13.97 -12.83 -15.54
N ASP A 173 12.69 -13.07 -15.26
CA ASP A 173 12.01 -14.37 -15.39
C ASP A 173 12.70 -15.49 -14.58
N LYS A 174 13.33 -15.12 -13.47
CA LYS A 174 13.98 -16.04 -12.52
C LYS A 174 13.32 -15.94 -11.16
N LEU A 175 13.43 -17.01 -10.37
CA LEU A 175 13.02 -16.98 -8.98
C LEU A 175 14.08 -16.25 -8.16
N ASP A 176 13.69 -15.13 -7.55
CA ASP A 176 14.49 -14.46 -6.54
C ASP A 176 13.95 -14.78 -5.14
N VAL A 177 14.82 -14.71 -4.14
CA VAL A 177 14.47 -14.93 -2.75
C VAL A 177 14.29 -13.59 -2.06
N LEU A 178 13.08 -13.33 -1.56
CA LEU A 178 12.79 -12.15 -0.74
C LEU A 178 12.71 -12.54 0.73
N ASN A 179 13.24 -11.67 1.59
CA ASN A 179 13.06 -11.78 3.04
C ASN A 179 11.87 -10.90 3.45
N VAL A 180 10.80 -11.56 3.85
CA VAL A 180 9.49 -10.94 4.12
C VAL A 180 8.98 -11.36 5.49
N ASN A 181 8.01 -10.64 6.01
CA ASN A 181 7.30 -11.05 7.22
C ASN A 181 5.99 -11.73 6.85
N LYS A 182 5.63 -12.79 7.58
CA LYS A 182 4.45 -13.62 7.32
C LYS A 182 3.40 -13.37 8.40
N VAL A 183 2.17 -13.15 7.99
CA VAL A 183 1.04 -12.88 8.89
C VAL A 183 -0.06 -13.92 8.65
N HIS A 184 -0.57 -14.49 9.73
CA HIS A 184 -1.68 -15.43 9.72
C HIS A 184 -3.01 -14.69 9.89
N LEU A 185 -3.94 -14.87 8.95
CA LEU A 185 -5.25 -14.20 8.89
C LEU A 185 -6.44 -15.08 9.35
N GLY A 186 -6.21 -16.36 9.67
CA GLY A 186 -7.29 -17.31 9.97
C GLY A 186 -7.99 -17.81 8.69
N LEU A 187 -9.33 -17.89 8.70
CA LEU A 187 -10.14 -18.53 7.64
C LEU A 187 -10.59 -17.58 6.51
N ARG A 188 -10.16 -16.32 6.55
CA ARG A 188 -10.43 -15.33 5.49
C ARG A 188 -9.16 -14.57 5.22
N GLY A 189 -8.98 -14.10 4.00
CA GLY A 189 -7.85 -13.25 3.68
C GLY A 189 -7.85 -12.77 2.25
N PHE A 190 -6.69 -12.28 1.82
CA PHE A 190 -6.45 -11.84 0.46
C PHE A 190 -6.44 -13.02 -0.52
N GLY A 191 -6.87 -12.74 -1.74
CA GLY A 191 -6.92 -13.75 -2.81
C GLY A 191 -6.89 -13.19 -4.22
N SER A 192 -6.77 -11.86 -4.38
CA SER A 192 -6.67 -11.21 -5.68
C SER A 192 -5.33 -10.52 -5.85
N PHE A 193 -4.73 -10.65 -7.02
CA PHE A 193 -3.49 -9.95 -7.36
C PHE A 193 -3.64 -8.43 -7.20
N GLU A 194 -4.86 -7.90 -7.37
CA GLU A 194 -5.21 -6.50 -7.13
C GLU A 194 -4.85 -5.99 -5.72
N ASP A 195 -4.72 -6.88 -4.73
CA ASP A 195 -4.32 -6.55 -3.36
C ASP A 195 -2.80 -6.36 -3.19
N MET A 196 -2.01 -6.76 -4.19
CA MET A 196 -0.55 -6.61 -4.17
C MET A 196 -0.15 -5.14 -4.01
N GLY A 197 0.89 -4.92 -3.22
CA GLY A 197 1.41 -3.60 -2.91
C GLY A 197 0.63 -2.84 -1.85
N GLY A 198 -0.54 -3.34 -1.41
CA GLY A 198 -1.36 -2.68 -0.41
C GLY A 198 -0.66 -2.42 0.92
N PRO A 199 -1.08 -1.41 1.69
CA PRO A 199 -0.43 -1.03 2.94
C PRO A 199 -0.56 -2.13 3.98
N VAL A 200 0.51 -2.33 4.73
CA VAL A 200 0.56 -3.14 5.95
C VAL A 200 0.97 -2.23 7.10
N TYR A 201 0.19 -2.20 8.17
CA TYR A 201 0.36 -1.26 9.26
C TYR A 201 -0.13 -1.81 10.61
N LYS A 202 0.40 -1.23 11.69
CA LYS A 202 -0.11 -1.41 13.05
C LYS A 202 -1.09 -0.28 13.35
N ARG A 203 -2.25 -0.61 13.88
CA ARG A 203 -3.22 0.38 14.35
C ARG A 203 -2.87 0.81 15.77
N ILE A 204 -2.91 2.11 16.03
CA ILE A 204 -2.68 2.67 17.36
C ILE A 204 -3.92 3.45 17.78
N ASP A 205 -4.48 3.10 18.93
CA ASP A 205 -5.60 3.81 19.53
C ASP A 205 -5.09 4.86 20.52
N HIS A 206 -5.35 6.14 20.22
CA HIS A 206 -5.14 7.26 21.12
C HIS A 206 -6.48 7.75 21.68
N ASN A 207 -7.04 7.01 22.65
CA ASN A 207 -8.28 7.37 23.37
C ASN A 207 -9.51 7.55 22.46
N GLY A 208 -9.63 6.73 21.43
CA GLY A 208 -10.69 6.74 20.42
C GLY A 208 -10.26 7.37 19.08
N ASN A 209 -9.04 7.88 18.97
CA ASN A 209 -8.46 8.35 17.72
C ASN A 209 -7.46 7.33 17.17
N MET A 210 -7.83 6.70 16.06
CA MET A 210 -7.04 5.65 15.44
C MET A 210 -6.01 6.26 14.49
N THR A 211 -4.74 5.87 14.66
CA THR A 211 -3.65 6.16 13.72
C THR A 211 -3.02 4.87 13.20
N ALA A 212 -2.15 4.99 12.21
CA ALA A 212 -1.42 3.87 11.63
C ALA A 212 0.09 4.10 11.72
N GLN A 213 0.83 3.04 12.07
CA GLN A 213 2.28 2.96 11.88
C GLN A 213 2.56 2.02 10.71
N ALA A 214 3.23 2.51 9.68
CA ALA A 214 3.60 1.72 8.51
C ALA A 214 4.52 0.56 8.90
N LEU A 215 4.22 -0.64 8.41
CA LEU A 215 5.01 -1.85 8.61
C LEU A 215 5.59 -2.37 7.30
N GLY A 216 4.91 -2.16 6.17
CA GLY A 216 5.34 -2.70 4.88
C GLY A 216 4.26 -2.69 3.81
N ILE A 217 4.52 -3.39 2.72
CA ILE A 217 3.58 -3.55 1.61
C ILE A 217 3.30 -5.03 1.35
N ILE A 218 2.09 -5.38 0.93
CA ILE A 218 1.73 -6.76 0.60
C ILE A 218 2.57 -7.22 -0.60
N THR A 219 3.33 -8.30 -0.42
CA THR A 219 4.24 -8.84 -1.44
C THR A 219 3.76 -10.19 -1.97
N ASN A 220 3.07 -10.97 -1.14
CA ASN A 220 2.47 -12.24 -1.57
C ASN A 220 1.33 -12.62 -0.61
N PHE A 221 0.48 -13.57 -1.01
CA PHE A 221 -0.47 -14.22 -0.12
C PHE A 221 -0.68 -15.67 -0.55
N PHE A 222 -1.10 -16.49 0.40
CA PHE A 222 -1.26 -17.92 0.20
C PHE A 222 -2.39 -18.44 1.09
N THR A 223 -3.13 -19.42 0.57
CA THR A 223 -4.11 -20.19 1.34
C THR A 223 -3.59 -21.61 1.48
N ASP A 224 -3.48 -22.10 2.71
CA ASP A 224 -3.13 -23.50 2.97
C ASP A 224 -4.35 -24.40 2.71
N ASP A 225 -4.33 -25.10 1.57
CA ASP A 225 -5.42 -25.99 1.13
C ASP A 225 -5.81 -27.06 2.17
N ARG A 226 -4.88 -27.46 3.04
CA ARG A 226 -5.14 -28.50 4.05
C ARG A 226 -5.93 -27.95 5.24
N THR A 227 -5.68 -26.69 5.58
CA THR A 227 -6.23 -26.08 6.81
C THR A 227 -7.26 -24.98 6.52
N GLY A 228 -7.35 -24.52 5.27
CA GLY A 228 -8.11 -23.34 4.86
C GLY A 228 -7.56 -22.04 5.46
N ARG A 229 -6.34 -22.05 6.03
CA ARG A 229 -5.76 -20.87 6.66
C ARG A 229 -5.13 -19.96 5.61
N HIS A 230 -5.46 -18.68 5.71
CA HIS A 230 -4.91 -17.63 4.86
C HIS A 230 -3.70 -16.97 5.54
N TYR A 231 -2.70 -16.68 4.72
CA TYR A 231 -1.52 -15.94 5.10
C TYR A 231 -1.26 -14.85 4.07
N PHE A 232 -0.68 -13.74 4.51
CA PHE A 232 -0.02 -12.82 3.62
C PHE A 232 1.42 -12.60 4.05
N TYR A 233 2.23 -12.20 3.08
CA TYR A 233 3.61 -11.86 3.24
C TYR A 233 3.78 -10.38 2.88
N TYR A 234 4.59 -9.67 3.65
CA TYR A 234 4.86 -8.28 3.39
C TYR A 234 6.35 -7.99 3.42
N THR A 235 6.79 -7.14 2.49
CA THR A 235 8.11 -6.54 2.53
C THR A 235 8.12 -5.49 3.63
N PRO A 236 9.00 -5.60 4.65
CA PRO A 236 9.12 -4.59 5.69
C PRO A 236 9.46 -3.21 5.12
N ILE A 237 8.75 -2.17 5.58
CA ILE A 237 8.97 -0.80 5.12
C ILE A 237 10.37 -0.30 5.47
N GLU A 238 10.95 -0.76 6.58
CA GLU A 238 12.33 -0.43 6.96
C GLU A 238 13.34 -0.85 5.89
N ASN A 239 13.18 -2.03 5.29
CA ASN A 239 14.07 -2.50 4.23
C ASN A 239 14.05 -1.52 3.04
N ILE A 240 12.86 -1.04 2.67
CA ILE A 240 12.68 -0.08 1.57
C ILE A 240 13.32 1.27 1.91
N LEU A 241 13.12 1.77 3.13
CA LEU A 241 13.64 3.07 3.56
C LEU A 241 15.15 3.04 3.84
N SER A 242 15.72 1.88 4.17
CA SER A 242 17.14 1.73 4.54
C SER A 242 18.11 1.99 3.39
N GLU A 243 17.66 1.94 2.14
CA GLU A 243 18.43 2.35 0.96
C GLU A 243 18.74 3.87 0.96
N GLY A 244 17.97 4.66 1.71
CA GLY A 244 18.20 6.09 1.91
C GLY A 244 17.69 7.00 0.77
N THR A 245 17.17 6.45 -0.31
CA THR A 245 16.58 7.21 -1.43
C THR A 245 15.15 7.66 -1.12
N ILE A 246 14.34 6.77 -0.52
CA ILE A 246 12.93 7.01 -0.23
C ILE A 246 12.73 7.43 1.24
N LYS A 247 11.94 8.49 1.43
CA LYS A 247 11.43 8.94 2.72
C LYS A 247 9.93 8.73 2.78
N LEU A 248 9.45 8.09 3.85
CA LEU A 248 8.02 7.95 4.11
C LEU A 248 7.40 9.31 4.44
N THR A 249 6.28 9.64 3.80
CA THR A 249 5.51 10.84 4.14
C THR A 249 4.56 10.51 5.29
N THR A 250 4.69 11.22 6.40
CA THR A 250 3.88 11.01 7.61
C THR A 250 3.00 12.22 7.92
N TYR A 251 1.82 11.95 8.48
CA TYR A 251 0.94 12.98 9.01
C TYR A 251 1.54 13.61 10.28
N SER A 252 1.70 14.94 10.28
CA SER A 252 2.27 15.73 11.37
C SER A 252 1.27 16.66 12.04
N GLY A 253 -0.02 16.56 11.71
CA GLY A 253 -1.08 17.38 12.30
C GLY A 253 -1.54 16.86 13.67
N PRO A 254 -2.51 17.54 14.31
CA PRO A 254 -3.12 17.08 15.55
C PRO A 254 -3.82 15.72 15.36
N ILE A 255 -3.69 14.85 16.37
CA ILE A 255 -4.35 13.54 16.48
C ILE A 255 -5.56 13.65 17.40
#